data_AF-A0A137R0C7-F1
#
_entry.id   AF-A0A137R0C7-F1
#
_cell.length_a   1.000
_cell.length_b   1.000
_cell.length_c   1.000
_cell.angle_alpha   90.00
_cell.angle_beta   90.00
_cell.angle_gamma   90.00
#
_symmetry.space_group_name_H-M   'P 1'
#
loop_
_entity.id
_entity.type
_entity.pdbx_description
1 polymer ?
#
loop_
_entity_poly.entity_id
_entity_poly.type
_entity_poly.pdbx_seq_one_letter_code
_entity_poly.pdbx_strand_id
1 'polypeptide(L)'
;MCLKQVYRVIFQLFVAFGLVLEHNKSELFHFSHRKNDDNPPIDLGYAPYMGDSPLCPKTFWRYLGFYFDRQLTFQEHIRYYSTKAISTVRAMGMLGNSLQGLTPKQKCLLYRLCVVPIATYGFCLWCHGLHPHKAHLASLNKM
;
A
#
# COMPACT_ATOMS: atom_id res chain seq x y z
N MET A 1 18.10 19.27 7.22
CA MET A 1 19.07 18.22 6.80
C MET A 1 18.70 17.81 5.39
N CYS A 2 19.54 18.08 4.38
CA CYS A 2 19.17 17.91 2.98
C CYS A 2 19.11 16.41 2.60
N LEU A 3 18.04 15.94 1.97
CA LEU A 3 17.83 14.54 1.55
C LEU A 3 19.06 13.96 0.82
N LYS A 4 19.73 14.78 0.00
CA LYS A 4 20.95 14.43 -0.72
C LYS A 4 22.09 14.00 0.22
N GLN A 5 22.24 14.67 1.36
CA GLN A 5 23.30 14.39 2.33
C GLN A 5 23.04 13.08 3.07
N VAL A 6 21.79 12.81 3.44
CA VAL A 6 21.41 11.53 4.07
C VAL A 6 21.59 10.37 3.09
N TYR A 7 21.15 10.54 1.84
CA TYR A 7 21.33 9.54 0.80
C TYR A 7 22.82 9.21 0.58
N ARG A 8 23.69 10.24 0.53
CA ARG A 8 25.15 10.07 0.45
C ARG A 8 25.70 9.20 1.58
N VAL A 9 25.30 9.47 2.83
CA VAL A 9 25.80 8.72 3.99
C VAL A 9 25.35 7.26 3.92
N ILE A 10 24.07 7.02 3.60
CA ILE A 10 23.54 5.66 3.45
C ILE A 10 24.27 4.92 2.33
N PHE A 11 24.45 5.54 1.18
CA PHE A 11 25.17 4.94 0.06
C PHE A 11 26.60 4.51 0.44
N GLN A 12 27.34 5.39 1.11
CA GLN A 12 28.70 5.08 1.58
C GLN A 12 28.71 3.91 2.57
N LEU A 13 27.74 3.85 3.48
CA LEU A 13 27.59 2.72 4.41
C LEU A 13 27.32 1.41 3.67
N PHE A 14 26.41 1.41 2.69
CA PHE A 14 26.13 0.22 1.89
C PHE A 14 27.37 -0.29 1.17
N VAL A 15 28.14 0.62 0.56
CA VAL A 15 29.43 0.28 -0.08
C VAL A 15 30.43 -0.28 0.93
N ALA A 16 30.54 0.33 2.11
CA ALA A 16 31.42 -0.15 3.18
C ALA A 16 31.05 -1.56 3.67
N PHE A 17 29.76 -1.91 3.65
CA PHE A 17 29.26 -3.26 3.95
C PHE A 17 29.32 -4.23 2.77
N GLY A 18 29.82 -3.81 1.60
CA GLY A 18 29.86 -4.66 0.39
C GLY A 18 28.48 -4.91 -0.22
N LEU A 19 27.48 -4.09 0.10
CA LEU A 19 26.12 -4.16 -0.42
C LEU A 19 25.95 -3.25 -1.63
N VAL A 20 25.15 -3.72 -2.60
CA VAL A 20 24.79 -2.95 -3.79
C VAL A 20 23.38 -2.41 -3.65
N LEU A 21 23.21 -1.10 -3.81
CA LEU A 21 21.89 -0.47 -3.83
C LEU A 21 21.24 -0.63 -5.21
N GLU A 22 20.07 -1.24 -5.25
CA GLU A 22 19.30 -1.34 -6.49
C GLU A 22 18.56 -0.02 -6.79
N HIS A 23 19.17 0.79 -7.64
CA HIS A 23 18.61 2.07 -8.05
C HIS A 23 17.23 1.94 -8.73
N ASN A 24 16.96 0.86 -9.46
CA ASN A 24 15.65 0.65 -10.07
C ASN A 24 14.50 0.52 -9.05
N LYS A 25 14.82 0.18 -7.79
CA LYS A 25 13.85 0.08 -6.68
C LYS A 25 13.79 1.32 -5.81
N SER A 26 14.66 2.32 -6.02
CA SER A 26 14.61 3.54 -5.22
C SER A 26 13.50 4.44 -5.76
N GLU A 27 12.64 4.89 -4.85
CA GLU A 27 11.47 5.69 -5.20
C GLU A 27 11.53 6.98 -4.39
N LEU A 28 11.23 8.11 -5.04
CA LEU A 28 11.06 9.37 -4.35
C LEU A 28 9.58 9.54 -4.00
N PHE A 29 9.32 9.84 -2.73
CA PHE A 29 7.98 10.15 -2.26
C PHE A 29 8.03 11.26 -1.22
N HIS A 30 7.16 12.26 -1.39
CA HIS A 30 7.04 13.38 -0.48
C HIS A 30 5.64 13.41 0.12
N PHE A 31 5.55 13.41 1.45
CA PHE A 31 4.29 13.56 2.17
C PHE A 31 4.01 15.04 2.44
N SER A 32 2.87 15.52 1.96
CA SER A 32 2.44 16.91 2.16
C SER A 32 0.92 16.99 2.08
N HIS A 33 0.31 17.68 3.05
CA HIS A 33 -1.13 17.98 3.06
C HIS A 33 -1.49 19.25 2.28
N ARG A 34 -0.49 19.96 1.72
CA ARG A 34 -0.72 21.18 0.97
C ARG A 34 -1.38 20.83 -0.37
N LYS A 35 -2.51 21.48 -0.65
CA LYS A 35 -3.17 21.39 -1.95
C LYS A 35 -2.32 22.12 -2.99
N ASN A 36 -2.14 21.50 -4.16
CA ASN A 36 -1.40 22.06 -5.29
C ASN A 36 0.10 22.30 -5.04
N ASP A 37 0.69 21.49 -4.16
CA ASP A 37 2.12 21.54 -3.88
C ASP A 37 2.88 20.88 -5.04
N ASP A 38 3.90 21.53 -5.57
CA ASP A 38 4.71 20.97 -6.65
C ASP A 38 5.43 19.71 -6.14
N ASN A 39 5.64 18.73 -7.02
CA ASN A 39 6.39 17.52 -6.72
C ASN A 39 7.56 17.42 -7.69
N PRO A 40 8.57 18.30 -7.56
CA PRO A 40 9.65 18.36 -8.53
C PRO A 40 10.54 17.10 -8.43
N PRO A 41 11.11 16.65 -9.56
CA PRO A 41 12.13 15.62 -9.54
C PRO A 41 13.37 16.10 -8.78
N ILE A 42 14.05 15.19 -8.10
CA ILE A 42 15.23 15.52 -7.28
C ILE A 42 16.46 14.85 -7.87
N ASP A 43 17.45 15.67 -8.22
CA ASP A 43 18.82 15.22 -8.49
C ASP A 43 19.53 14.95 -7.16
N LEU A 44 19.95 13.71 -6.91
CA LEU A 44 20.62 13.31 -5.67
C LEU A 44 22.14 13.56 -5.71
N GLY A 45 22.70 13.92 -6.86
CA GLY A 45 24.13 14.18 -7.06
C GLY A 45 24.99 12.91 -7.03
N TYR A 46 24.35 11.73 -7.15
CA TYR A 46 24.98 10.41 -7.13
C TYR A 46 24.46 9.60 -8.29
N ALA A 47 25.36 8.97 -9.05
CA ALA A 47 24.96 8.07 -10.13
C ALA A 47 24.07 6.94 -9.58
N PRO A 48 22.94 6.61 -10.25
CA PRO A 48 22.48 7.08 -11.55
C PRO A 48 21.61 8.35 -11.53
N TYR A 49 21.29 8.91 -10.36
CA TYR A 49 20.42 10.09 -10.21
C TYR A 49 21.20 11.40 -10.31
N MET A 50 21.82 11.63 -11.46
CA MET A 50 22.64 12.80 -11.75
C MET A 50 22.25 13.40 -13.09
N GLY A 51 22.09 14.73 -13.15
CA GLY A 51 21.86 15.44 -14.41
C GLY A 51 20.56 15.02 -15.09
N ASP A 52 20.68 14.40 -16.26
CA ASP A 52 19.56 14.10 -17.18
C ASP A 52 18.62 12.98 -16.70
N SER A 53 18.96 12.28 -15.60
CA SER A 53 18.13 11.21 -15.02
C SER A 53 17.77 11.49 -13.55
N PRO A 54 17.03 12.59 -13.25
CA PRO A 54 16.68 12.91 -11.88
C PRO A 54 15.66 11.89 -11.33
N LEU A 55 15.65 11.70 -10.01
CA LEU A 55 14.70 10.80 -9.39
C LEU A 55 13.31 11.45 -9.38
N CYS A 56 12.42 10.94 -10.23
CA CYS A 56 11.05 11.42 -10.34
C CYS A 56 10.18 10.90 -9.19
N PRO A 57 9.36 11.75 -8.58
CA PRO A 57 8.50 11.31 -7.50
C PRO A 57 7.29 10.52 -8.03
N LYS A 58 6.89 9.50 -7.28
CA LYS A 58 5.71 8.69 -7.61
C LYS A 58 4.43 9.32 -7.08
N THR A 59 3.31 9.00 -7.72
CA THR A 59 1.96 9.44 -7.31
C THR A 59 1.47 8.68 -6.09
N PHE A 60 1.74 7.38 -6.04
CA PHE A 60 1.48 6.50 -4.90
C PHE A 60 2.75 5.71 -4.56
N TRP A 61 3.00 5.50 -3.28
CA TRP A 61 4.12 4.69 -2.79
C TRP A 61 3.62 3.35 -2.29
N ARG A 62 4.17 2.25 -2.82
CA ARG A 62 3.83 0.91 -2.37
C ARG A 62 4.88 0.41 -1.38
N TYR A 63 4.50 0.27 -0.12
CA TYR A 63 5.40 -0.22 0.93
C TYR A 63 4.75 -1.37 1.71
N LEU A 64 5.41 -2.54 1.73
CA LEU A 64 4.94 -3.76 2.40
C LEU A 64 3.51 -4.23 1.99
N GLY A 65 3.03 -3.81 0.81
CA GLY A 65 1.67 -4.09 0.34
C GLY A 65 0.65 -2.99 0.63
N PHE A 66 1.01 -1.98 1.42
CA PHE A 66 0.24 -0.75 1.59
C PHE A 66 0.49 0.21 0.44
N TYR A 67 -0.53 1.02 0.15
CA TYR A 67 -0.48 2.07 -0.87
C TYR A 67 -0.66 3.39 -0.15
N PHE A 68 0.37 4.23 -0.20
CA PHE A 68 0.39 5.52 0.45
C PHE A 68 0.19 6.61 -0.60
N ASP A 69 -0.76 7.49 -0.33
CA ASP A 69 -0.95 8.72 -1.08
C ASP A 69 -0.17 9.86 -0.44
N ARG A 70 0.15 10.90 -1.21
CA ARG A 70 0.88 12.08 -0.73
C ARG A 70 0.26 12.73 0.51
N GLN A 71 -1.06 12.75 0.58
CA GLN A 71 -1.84 13.31 1.68
C GLN A 71 -2.24 12.25 2.73
N LEU A 72 -1.77 11.01 2.61
CA LEU A 72 -2.15 9.89 3.48
C LEU A 72 -3.67 9.69 3.55
N THR A 73 -4.37 9.91 2.44
CA THR A 73 -5.81 9.67 2.32
C THR A 73 -6.16 8.20 2.06
N PHE A 74 -5.19 7.40 1.61
CA PHE A 74 -5.31 5.96 1.33
C PHE A 74 -6.39 5.60 0.29
N GLN A 75 -6.75 6.52 -0.60
CA GLN A 75 -7.79 6.29 -1.60
C GLN A 75 -7.39 5.18 -2.57
N GLU A 76 -6.14 5.18 -3.05
CA GLU A 76 -5.66 4.13 -3.95
C GLU A 76 -5.57 2.77 -3.24
N HIS A 77 -5.24 2.75 -1.94
CA HIS A 77 -5.28 1.53 -1.14
C HIS A 77 -6.70 0.96 -1.06
N ILE A 78 -7.67 1.79 -0.67
CA ILE A 78 -9.08 1.42 -0.54
C ILE A 78 -9.57 0.90 -1.88
N ARG A 79 -9.28 1.61 -2.97
CA ARG A 79 -9.67 1.22 -4.34
C ARG A 79 -9.11 -0.14 -4.72
N TYR A 80 -7.81 -0.35 -4.52
CA TYR A 80 -7.14 -1.61 -4.85
C TYR A 80 -7.72 -2.80 -4.06
N TYR A 81 -7.79 -2.69 -2.73
CA TYR A 81 -8.26 -3.77 -1.88
C TYR A 81 -9.76 -4.02 -1.99
N SER A 82 -10.57 -2.99 -2.23
CA SER A 82 -12.00 -3.15 -2.54
C SER A 82 -12.20 -3.90 -3.85
N THR A 83 -11.44 -3.54 -4.90
CA THR A 83 -11.49 -4.24 -6.19
C THR A 83 -11.05 -5.69 -6.05
N LYS A 84 -10.01 -5.93 -5.25
CA LYS A 84 -9.51 -7.27 -4.94
C LYS A 84 -10.56 -8.10 -4.20
N ALA A 85 -11.19 -7.54 -3.16
CA ALA A 85 -12.26 -8.19 -2.40
C ALA A 85 -13.47 -8.52 -3.27
N ILE A 86 -13.93 -7.58 -4.12
CA ILE A 86 -15.04 -7.81 -5.05
C ILE A 86 -14.69 -8.93 -6.04
N SER A 87 -13.47 -8.93 -6.57
CA SER A 87 -13.00 -9.99 -7.47
C SER A 87 -13.00 -11.36 -6.77
N THR A 88 -12.60 -11.43 -5.50
CA THR A 88 -12.68 -12.65 -4.69
C THR A 88 -14.12 -13.10 -4.46
N VAL A 89 -15.05 -12.19 -4.20
CA VAL A 89 -16.48 -12.51 -4.08
C VAL A 89 -17.04 -13.07 -5.39
N ARG A 90 -16.66 -12.49 -6.54
CA ARG A 90 -17.06 -13.01 -7.85
C ARG A 90 -16.51 -14.42 -8.09
N ALA A 91 -15.25 -14.66 -7.76
CA ALA A 91 -14.64 -15.99 -7.86
C ALA A 91 -15.33 -17.03 -6.96
N MET A 92 -15.68 -16.63 -5.74
CA MET A 92 -16.48 -17.45 -4.83
C MET A 92 -17.88 -17.73 -5.39
N GLY A 93 -18.50 -16.77 -6.07
CA GLY A 93 -19.76 -16.97 -6.79
C GLY A 93 -19.65 -18.05 -7.88
N MET A 94 -18.57 -18.03 -8.66
CA MET A 94 -18.30 -19.06 -9.67
C MET A 94 -18.14 -20.46 -9.04
N LEU A 95 -17.46 -20.56 -7.90
CA LEU A 95 -17.30 -21.83 -7.16
C LEU A 95 -18.64 -22.39 -6.65
N GLY A 96 -19.55 -21.50 -6.25
CA GLY A 96 -20.87 -21.84 -5.73
C GLY A 96 -21.89 -22.29 -6.79
N ASN A 97 -21.63 -22.00 -8.08
CA ASN A 97 -22.51 -22.34 -9.21
C ASN A 97 -22.11 -23.65 -9.91
N SER A 98 -21.32 -24.50 -9.25
CA SER A 98 -20.94 -25.82 -9.75
C SER A 98 -22.06 -26.85 -9.58
N LEU A 99 -21.96 -28.00 -10.28
CA LEU A 99 -22.95 -29.09 -10.24
C LEU A 99 -23.26 -29.60 -8.82
N GLN A 100 -22.31 -29.48 -7.89
CA GLN A 100 -22.47 -29.71 -6.45
C GLN A 100 -22.03 -28.46 -5.70
N GLY A 101 -22.81 -27.38 -5.84
CA GLY A 101 -22.50 -26.07 -5.29
C GLY A 101 -22.28 -26.04 -3.78
N LEU A 102 -21.74 -24.92 -3.29
CA LEU A 102 -21.45 -24.71 -1.88
C LEU A 102 -22.74 -24.54 -1.06
N THR A 103 -22.81 -25.20 0.10
CA THR A 103 -23.87 -24.95 1.08
C THR A 103 -23.79 -23.51 1.63
N PRO A 104 -24.91 -22.93 2.13
CA PRO A 104 -24.89 -21.58 2.71
C PRO A 104 -23.86 -21.41 3.83
N LYS A 105 -23.68 -22.43 4.69
CA LYS A 105 -22.67 -22.41 5.77
C LYS A 105 -21.25 -22.34 5.23
N GLN A 106 -20.92 -23.12 4.19
CA GLN A 106 -19.61 -23.07 3.54
C GLN A 106 -19.37 -21.73 2.86
N LYS A 107 -20.41 -21.11 2.28
CA LYS A 107 -20.30 -19.78 1.69
C LYS A 107 -19.96 -18.73 2.76
N CYS A 108 -20.69 -18.69 3.87
CA CYS A 108 -20.38 -17.78 4.98
C CYS A 108 -18.95 -17.98 5.52
N LEU A 109 -18.51 -19.23 5.67
CA LEU A 109 -17.16 -19.55 6.08
C LEU A 109 -16.12 -19.00 5.11
N LEU A 110 -16.31 -19.24 3.80
CA LEU A 110 -15.37 -18.76 2.77
C LEU A 110 -15.31 -17.23 2.72
N TYR A 111 -16.45 -16.56 2.89
CA TYR A 111 -16.50 -15.10 2.97
C TYR A 111 -15.68 -14.58 4.16
N ARG A 112 -15.89 -15.12 5.37
CA ARG A 112 -15.15 -14.70 6.57
C ARG A 112 -13.65 -14.99 6.47
N LEU A 113 -13.25 -16.11 5.87
CA LEU A 113 -11.84 -16.51 5.78
C LEU A 113 -11.09 -15.86 4.61
N CYS A 114 -11.74 -15.59 3.49
CA CYS A 114 -11.06 -15.16 2.27
C CYS A 114 -11.35 -13.70 1.90
N VAL A 115 -12.58 -13.21 2.12
CA VAL A 115 -12.98 -11.87 1.69
C VAL A 115 -12.73 -10.84 2.78
N VAL A 116 -13.14 -11.13 4.02
CA VAL A 116 -12.98 -10.21 5.15
C VAL A 116 -11.52 -9.78 5.33
N PRO A 117 -10.52 -10.69 5.36
CA PRO A 117 -9.12 -10.28 5.57
C PRO A 117 -8.57 -9.38 4.46
N ILE A 118 -9.06 -9.55 3.22
CA ILE A 118 -8.68 -8.69 2.09
C ILE A 118 -9.32 -7.30 2.26
N ALA A 119 -10.61 -7.26 2.58
CA ALA A 119 -11.35 -6.01 2.72
C ALA A 119 -10.88 -5.19 3.93
N THR A 120 -10.46 -5.84 5.01
CA THR A 120 -9.97 -5.19 6.23
C THR A 120 -8.46 -4.96 6.24
N TYR A 121 -7.75 -5.32 5.17
CA TYR A 121 -6.31 -5.09 5.10
C TYR A 121 -6.03 -3.57 5.10
N GLY A 122 -5.11 -3.14 5.96
CA GLY A 122 -4.78 -1.71 6.11
C GLY A 122 -5.76 -0.89 6.94
N PHE A 123 -6.83 -1.49 7.46
CA PHE A 123 -7.82 -0.77 8.29
C PHE A 123 -7.18 -0.05 9.48
N CYS A 124 -6.27 -0.71 10.20
CA CYS A 124 -5.60 -0.12 11.36
C CYS A 124 -4.73 1.10 11.02
N LEU A 125 -4.27 1.23 9.76
CA LEU A 125 -3.32 2.25 9.32
C LEU A 125 -3.99 3.59 8.98
N TRP A 126 -5.24 3.57 8.50
CA TRP A 126 -6.01 4.81 8.25
C TRP A 126 -6.99 5.13 9.38
N CYS A 127 -7.38 4.17 10.22
CA CYS A 127 -8.40 4.38 11.26
C CYS A 127 -7.86 5.07 12.52
N HIS A 128 -6.88 5.96 12.38
CA HIS A 128 -6.31 6.71 13.50
C HIS A 128 -7.28 7.74 14.10
N GLY A 129 -8.37 8.08 13.40
CA GLY A 129 -9.43 8.98 13.88
C GLY A 129 -10.70 8.30 14.42
N LEU A 130 -10.76 6.97 14.50
CA LEU A 130 -11.96 6.21 14.88
C LEU A 130 -11.77 5.47 16.22
N HIS A 131 -11.69 6.21 17.33
CA HIS A 131 -12.05 5.62 18.63
C HIS A 131 -13.57 5.79 18.85
N PRO A 132 -14.37 4.74 19.21
CA PRO A 132 -14.10 3.31 19.36
C PRO A 132 -14.93 2.47 18.36
N HIS A 133 -14.42 2.19 17.16
CA HIS A 133 -15.03 1.22 16.23
C HIS A 133 -14.76 -0.25 16.63
N LYS A 134 -14.55 -0.52 17.93
CA LYS A 134 -14.56 -1.89 18.47
C LYS A 134 -15.95 -2.53 18.32
N ALA A 135 -17.01 -1.72 18.35
CA ALA A 135 -18.39 -2.19 18.24
C ALA A 135 -18.72 -2.80 16.86
N HIS A 136 -18.20 -2.21 15.78
CA HIS A 136 -18.48 -2.70 14.42
C HIS A 136 -17.58 -3.88 14.00
N LEU A 137 -16.35 -3.96 14.49
CA LEU A 137 -15.54 -5.17 14.32
C LEU A 137 -16.13 -6.33 15.13
N ALA A 138 -16.68 -6.05 16.32
CA ALA A 138 -17.43 -7.04 17.10
C ALA A 138 -18.74 -7.46 16.42
N SER A 139 -19.41 -6.59 15.65
CA SER A 139 -20.61 -6.97 14.88
C SER A 139 -20.26 -7.78 13.63
N LEU A 140 -19.15 -7.48 12.95
CA LEU A 140 -18.63 -8.30 11.84
C LEU A 140 -18.17 -9.69 12.30
N ASN A 141 -17.61 -9.82 13.51
CA ASN A 141 -17.24 -11.12 14.08
C ASN A 141 -18.43 -11.90 14.67
N LYS A 142 -19.57 -11.24 14.92
CA LYS A 142 -20.80 -11.87 15.40
C LYS A 142 -21.75 -12.33 14.29
N MET A 143 -21.60 -11.79 13.07
CA MET A 143 -22.34 -12.22 11.88
C MET A 143 -21.75 -13.47 11.27
#